data_AF-H1HFA8-F1
#
_entry.id   AF-H1HFA8-F1
#
_cell.length_a   1.000
_cell.length_b   1.000
_cell.length_c   1.000
_cell.angle_alpha   90.00
_cell.angle_beta   90.00
_cell.angle_gamma   90.00
#
_symmetry.space_group_name_H-M   'P 1'
#
loop_
_entity.id
_entity.type
_entity.pdbx_description
1 polymer ?
#
loop_
_entity_poly.entity_id
_entity_poly.type
_entity_poly.pdbx_seq_one_letter_code
_entity_poly.pdbx_strand_id
1 'polypeptide(L)' 'MEKIKGTLGRISEAKKQNPGIRVIYEFPNETAAGHLRSWIDKNNFYDGIVEIKVRK' A
#
# COMPACT_ATOMS: atom_id res chain seq x y z
N MET A 1 6.45 -11.49 3.85
CA MET A 1 6.07 -11.05 2.50
C MET A 1 4.70 -11.55 2.05
N GLU A 2 4.38 -12.84 2.21
CA GLU A 2 3.07 -13.40 1.77
C GLU A 2 1.86 -12.72 2.43
N LYS A 3 1.93 -12.42 3.73
CA LYS A 3 0.86 -11.71 4.44
C LYS A 3 0.58 -10.30 3.87
N ILE A 4 1.62 -9.61 3.39
CA ILE A 4 1.50 -8.27 2.78
C ILE A 4 0.79 -8.39 1.42
N LYS A 5 1.20 -9.35 0.59
CA LYS A 5 0.53 -9.64 -0.69
C LYS A 5 -0.96 -9.96 -0.50
N GLY A 6 -1.28 -10.84 0.45
CA GLY A 6 -2.67 -11.18 0.76
C GLY A 6 -3.50 -9.99 1.22
N THR A 7 -2.93 -9.12 2.05
CA THR A 7 -3.60 -7.90 2.53
C THR A 7 -3.86 -6.93 1.37
N LEU A 8 -2.83 -6.64 0.56
CA LEU A 8 -2.97 -5.72 -0.58
C LEU A 8 -3.90 -6.26 -1.68
N GLY A 9 -3.92 -7.58 -1.88
CA GLY A 9 -4.89 -8.23 -2.78
C GLY A 9 -6.34 -8.01 -2.34
N ARG A 10 -6.63 -8.20 -1.04
CA ARG A 10 -7.98 -7.94 -0.49
C ARG A 10 -8.39 -6.48 -0.59
N ILE A 11 -7.44 -5.56 -0.39
CA ILE A 11 -7.69 -4.11 -0.58
C ILE A 11 -7.97 -3.80 -2.05
N SER A 12 -7.24 -4.42 -2.98
CA SER A 12 -7.50 -4.29 -4.42
C SER A 12 -8.93 -4.67 -4.76
N GLU A 13 -9.40 -5.81 -4.28
CA GLU A 13 -10.78 -6.27 -4.52
C GLU A 13 -11.82 -5.35 -3.88
N ALA A 14 -11.58 -4.90 -2.65
CA ALA A 14 -12.47 -3.95 -1.98
C ALA A 14 -12.58 -2.62 -2.74
N LYS A 15 -11.46 -2.12 -3.29
CA LYS A 15 -11.41 -0.88 -4.08
C LYS A 15 -12.11 -1.02 -5.43
N LYS A 16 -12.08 -2.20 -6.07
CA LYS A 16 -12.86 -2.47 -7.29
C LYS A 16 -14.37 -2.37 -7.04
N GLN A 17 -14.82 -2.84 -5.88
CA GLN A 17 -16.24 -2.77 -5.49
C GLN A 17 -16.63 -1.36 -5.03
N ASN A 18 -15.72 -0.63 -4.38
CA ASN A 18 -15.94 0.71 -3.86
C ASN A 18 -14.74 1.61 -4.18
N PRO A 19 -14.72 2.28 -5.36
CA PRO A 19 -13.58 3.08 -5.81
C PRO A 19 -13.20 4.23 -4.88
N GLY A 20 -14.15 4.69 -4.05
CA GLY A 20 -13.94 5.75 -3.06
C GLY A 20 -13.14 5.34 -1.82
N ILE A 21 -12.91 4.04 -1.59
CA ILE A 21 -12.12 3.59 -0.43
C ILE A 21 -10.66 3.99 -0.60
N ARG A 22 -10.12 4.63 0.44
CA ARG A 22 -8.70 4.98 0.56
C ARG A 22 -8.11 4.25 1.76
N VAL A 23 -7.03 3.50 1.53
CA VAL A 23 -6.26 2.86 2.60
C VAL A 23 -4.96 3.63 2.75
N ILE A 24 -4.69 4.12 3.96
CA ILE A 24 -3.51 4.94 4.26
C ILE A 24 -2.58 4.15 5.17
N TYR A 25 -1.34 3.96 4.74
CA TYR A 25 -0.26 3.47 5.60
C TYR A 25 0.58 4.65 6.06
N GLU A 26 0.54 4.89 7.38
CA GLU A 26 1.33 5.93 8.02
C GLU A 26 2.62 5.35 8.61
N PHE A 27 3.75 5.94 8.24
CA PHE A 27 5.08 5.54 8.68
C PHE A 27 5.69 6.60 9.60
N PRO A 28 6.57 6.19 10.53
CA PRO A 28 7.24 7.14 11.43
C PRO A 28 8.32 7.98 10.73
N ASN A 29 8.84 7.55 9.57
CA ASN A 29 9.86 8.27 8.81
C ASN A 29 9.92 7.81 7.34
N GLU A 30 10.67 8.54 6.53
CA GLU A 30 10.86 8.28 5.10
C GLU A 30 11.58 6.95 4.82
N THR A 31 12.51 6.52 5.68
CA THR A 31 13.21 5.24 5.51
C THR A 31 12.24 4.07 5.57
N ALA A 32 11.35 4.05 6.56
CA ALA A 32 10.34 3.01 6.72
C ALA A 32 9.33 3.02 5.54
N ALA A 33 8.90 4.21 5.11
CA ALA A 33 8.04 4.37 3.94
C ALA A 33 8.73 3.91 2.65
N GLY A 34 10.03 4.20 2.51
CA GLY A 34 10.86 3.82 1.38
C GLY A 34 10.89 2.32 1.15
N HIS A 35 10.96 1.51 2.22
CA HIS A 35 10.89 0.05 2.09
C HIS A 35 9.58 -0.43 1.44
N LEU A 36 8.43 0.15 1.81
CA LEU A 36 7.15 -0.20 1.17
C LEU A 36 7.11 0.30 -0.28
N ARG A 37 7.54 1.53 -0.55
CA ARG A 37 7.59 2.09 -1.91
C ARG A 37 8.43 1.22 -2.85
N SER A 38 9.67 0.89 -2.45
CA SER A 38 10.55 0.02 -3.25
C SER A 38 9.99 -1.39 -3.43
N TRP A 39 9.20 -1.89 -2.47
CA TRP A 39 8.54 -3.17 -2.62
C TRP A 39 7.37 -3.11 -3.61
N ILE A 40 6.55 -2.05 -3.57
CA ILE A 40 5.45 -1.83 -4.52
C ILE A 40 5.98 -1.66 -5.94
N ASP A 41 7.04 -0.87 -6.13
CA ASP A 41 7.71 -0.67 -7.42
C ASP A 41 8.13 -2.00 -8.06
N LYS A 42 8.75 -2.90 -7.27
CA LYS A 42 9.11 -4.26 -7.70
C LYS A 42 7.91 -5.18 -7.93
N ASN A 43 6.74 -4.84 -7.38
CA ASN A 43 5.50 -5.63 -7.46
C ASN A 43 4.37 -4.76 -8.04
N ASN A 44 4.60 -4.19 -9.23
CA ASN A 44 3.79 -3.15 -9.89
C ASN A 44 2.26 -3.38 -9.93
N PHE A 45 1.78 -4.61 -9.73
CA PHE A 45 0.35 -4.92 -9.56
C PHE A 45 -0.30 -4.22 -8.35
N TYR A 46 0.49 -3.78 -7.37
CA TYR A 46 -0.01 -3.13 -6.15
C TYR A 46 0.12 -1.60 -6.14
N ASP A 47 0.53 -1.00 -7.25
CA ASP A 47 0.60 0.46 -7.37
C ASP A 47 -0.77 1.12 -7.20
N GLY A 48 -0.81 2.27 -6.52
CA GLY A 48 -2.05 3.03 -6.29
C GLY A 48 -3.11 2.36 -5.40
N ILE A 49 -2.83 1.19 -4.81
CA ILE A 49 -3.76 0.50 -3.90
C ILE A 49 -3.81 1.19 -2.54
N VAL A 50 -2.67 1.66 -2.05
CA VAL A 50 -2.53 2.34 -0.76
C VAL A 50 -1.90 3.72 -0.92
N GLU A 51 -2.26 4.64 -0.03
CA GLU A 51 -1.61 5.93 0.12
C GLU A 51 -0.55 5.84 1.22
N ILE A 52 0.68 6.26 0.92
CA ILE A 52 1.79 6.23 1.87
C ILE A 52 1.97 7.62 2.46
N LYS A 53 1.85 7.74 3.78
CA LYS A 53 2.12 8.97 4.53
C LYS A 53 3.25 8.77 5.51
N VAL A 54 3.99 9.84 5.78
CA VAL A 54 5.02 9.89 6.81
C VAL A 54 4.61 10.90 7.86
N ARG A 55 4.67 10.51 9.13
CA ARG A 55 4.40 11.39 10.26
C ARG A 55 5.47 12.48 10.29
N LYS A 56 5.03 13.73 10.41
CA LYS A 56 5.92 14.88 10.62
C LYS A 56 6.38 14.94 12.07
#